data_AF-A0A6L3JP20-F1
#
_entry.id   AF-A0A6L3JP20-F1
#
_cell.length_a   1.000
_cell.length_b   1.000
_cell.length_c   1.000
_cell.angle_alpha   90.00
_cell.angle_beta   90.00
_cell.angle_gamma   90.00
#
_symmetry.space_group_name_H-M   'P 1'
#
loop_
_entity.id
_entity.type
_entity.pdbx_description
1 polymer ?
#
loop_
_entity_poly.entity_id
_entity_poly.type
_entity_poly.pdbx_seq_one_letter_code
_entity_poly.pdbx_strand_id
1 'polypeptide(L)'
;MNNDKLKFVVDSRSFDGSCVTTMSDGIHGDYHHETLEELRDREKNPCLTAVSGNTVRKMIRIHLQSLCAPFSEITEERYFDYMDVLPPIRHTRNFFFLGEPYHADIYRFCFRAGGRYFTGLRSVTTPRKELERQMDNHYRNITFKGDIQKEKPMVISNHARHASI
;
A
#
# COMPACT_ATOMS: atom_id res chain seq x y z
N MET A 1 2.41 32.49 1.56
CA MET A 1 3.86 32.20 1.45
C MET A 1 4.14 31.74 0.02
N ASN A 2 5.13 32.34 -0.65
CA ASN A 2 5.55 31.91 -1.99
C ASN A 2 6.23 30.53 -1.85
N ASN A 3 5.47 29.47 -2.11
CA ASN A 3 5.88 28.07 -1.89
C ASN A 3 6.81 27.53 -2.98
N ASP A 4 7.17 28.34 -3.98
CA ASP A 4 7.99 27.93 -5.12
C ASP A 4 9.46 27.63 -4.73
N LYS A 5 9.93 28.28 -3.66
CA LYS A 5 11.28 28.08 -3.11
C LYS A 5 11.38 26.81 -2.26
N LEU A 6 10.31 26.44 -1.55
CA LEU A 6 10.30 25.30 -0.64
C LEU A 6 10.61 24.00 -1.38
N LYS A 7 11.69 23.32 -0.98
CA LYS A 7 12.05 21.98 -1.48
C LYS A 7 12.08 20.96 -0.36
N PHE A 8 11.87 19.70 -0.73
CA PHE A 8 11.96 18.55 0.16
C PHE A 8 13.07 17.64 -0.36
N VAL A 9 14.02 17.28 0.49
CA VAL A 9 15.10 16.37 0.09
C VAL A 9 14.69 14.94 0.37
N VAL A 10 14.71 14.11 -0.67
CA VAL A 10 14.30 12.70 -0.63
C VAL A 10 15.31 11.83 -1.37
N ASP A 11 15.39 10.55 -1.00
CA ASP A 11 16.05 9.54 -1.83
C ASP A 11 15.17 9.21 -3.03
N SER A 12 15.63 9.57 -4.23
CA SER A 12 14.91 9.34 -5.48
C SER A 12 14.87 7.88 -5.93
N ARG A 13 15.82 7.03 -5.50
CA ARG A 13 15.89 5.62 -5.85
C ARG A 13 15.08 4.75 -4.89
N SER A 14 15.02 5.13 -3.62
CA SER A 14 14.50 4.29 -2.55
C SER A 14 13.66 5.10 -1.56
N PHE A 15 12.64 5.78 -2.07
CA PHE A 15 11.76 6.58 -1.23
C PHE A 15 10.94 5.71 -0.26
N ASP A 16 11.17 5.92 1.03
CA ASP A 16 10.61 5.14 2.14
C ASP A 16 9.48 5.85 2.89
N GLY A 17 8.98 6.96 2.35
CA GLY A 17 7.95 7.78 3.00
C GLY A 17 8.52 8.97 3.78
N SER A 18 9.85 9.06 3.94
CA SER A 18 10.50 10.12 4.70
C SER A 18 11.26 11.14 3.83
N CYS A 19 11.34 12.37 4.34
CA CYS A 19 12.25 13.39 3.79
C CYS A 19 13.46 13.47 4.71
N VAL A 20 14.66 13.54 4.13
CA VAL A 20 15.90 13.72 4.89
C VAL A 20 15.90 15.11 5.55
N THR A 21 15.50 16.12 4.79
CA THR A 21 15.34 17.49 5.29
C THR A 21 14.38 18.28 4.40
N THR A 22 14.01 19.46 4.86
CA THR A 22 13.33 20.49 4.08
C THR A 22 14.29 21.64 3.81
N MET A 23 14.15 22.31 2.67
CA MET A 23 14.91 23.50 2.31
C MET A 23 13.94 24.65 2.12
N SER A 24 13.78 25.48 3.15
CA SER A 24 12.82 26.59 3.15
C SER A 24 13.25 27.73 2.24
N ASP A 25 14.56 27.98 2.11
CA ASP A 25 15.14 28.95 1.18
C ASP A 25 15.36 28.38 -0.24
N GLY A 26 15.22 27.06 -0.38
CA GLY A 26 15.42 26.30 -1.61
C GLY A 26 16.87 25.90 -1.90
N ILE A 27 17.80 26.15 -0.95
CA ILE A 27 19.24 25.93 -1.11
C ILE A 27 19.81 25.13 0.05
N HIS A 28 19.48 25.50 1.29
CA HIS A 28 20.07 24.92 2.50
C HIS A 28 19.03 24.12 3.28
N GLY A 29 19.47 22.99 3.85
CA GLY A 29 18.65 22.17 4.74
C GLY A 29 18.33 22.90 6.04
N ASP A 30 17.08 22.84 6.47
CA ASP A 30 16.57 23.62 7.62
C ASP A 30 17.19 23.18 8.97
N TYR A 31 17.77 21.97 9.06
CA TYR A 31 18.35 21.44 10.29
C TYR A 31 19.85 21.77 10.48
N HIS A 32 20.63 21.69 9.41
CA HIS A 32 22.10 21.80 9.48
C HIS A 32 22.67 22.89 8.58
N HIS A 33 21.82 23.62 7.85
CA HIS A 33 22.20 24.65 6.89
C HIS A 33 23.13 24.17 5.77
N GLU A 34 23.08 22.87 5.46
CA GLU A 34 23.88 22.23 4.41
C GLU A 34 23.22 22.38 3.04
N THR A 35 24.03 22.54 2.01
CA THR A 35 23.62 22.39 0.61
C THR A 35 23.23 20.95 0.28
N LEU A 36 22.59 20.71 -0.86
CA LEU A 36 22.24 19.35 -1.29
C LEU A 36 23.48 18.48 -1.51
N GLU A 37 24.57 19.06 -2.01
CA GLU A 37 25.84 18.39 -2.25
C GLU A 37 26.50 17.95 -0.94
N GLU A 38 26.62 18.84 0.04
CA GLU A 38 27.14 18.52 1.38
C GLU A 38 26.29 17.44 2.07
N LEU A 39 24.97 17.51 1.91
CA LEU A 39 24.05 16.51 2.44
C LEU A 39 24.25 15.13 1.79
N ARG A 40 24.50 15.06 0.48
CA ARG A 40 24.82 13.80 -0.22
C ARG A 40 26.11 13.18 0.31
N ASP A 41 27.12 14.00 0.58
CA ASP A 41 28.39 13.55 1.12
C ASP A 41 28.24 13.04 2.55
N ARG A 42 27.51 13.77 3.41
CA ARG A 42 27.24 13.37 4.80
C ARG A 42 26.44 12.08 4.91
N GLU A 43 25.35 11.97 4.15
CA GLU A 43 24.49 10.78 4.12
C GLU A 43 25.09 9.64 3.28
N LYS A 44 26.21 9.87 2.60
CA LYS A 44 26.86 8.94 1.66
C LYS A 44 25.87 8.42 0.61
N ASN A 45 24.98 9.29 0.14
CA ASN A 45 23.91 8.94 -0.79
C ASN A 45 23.83 9.93 -1.95
N PRO A 46 24.40 9.61 -3.13
CA PRO A 46 24.38 10.52 -4.28
C PRO A 46 22.97 10.71 -4.88
N CYS A 47 21.99 9.88 -4.48
CA CYS A 47 20.64 9.91 -5.04
C CYS A 47 19.64 10.75 -4.26
N LEU A 48 20.11 11.51 -3.28
CA LEU A 48 19.31 12.57 -2.69
C LEU A 48 19.00 13.64 -3.74
N THR A 49 17.73 14.03 -3.78
CA THR A 49 17.21 15.04 -4.71
C THR A 49 16.29 16.00 -3.97
N ALA A 50 16.43 17.29 -4.25
CA ALA A 50 15.50 18.30 -3.79
C ALA A 50 14.29 18.37 -4.74
N VAL A 51 13.11 18.02 -4.25
CA VAL A 51 11.86 17.96 -5.04
C VAL A 51 10.85 19.00 -4.58
N SER A 52 9.89 19.33 -5.46
CA SER A 52 8.79 20.24 -5.12
C SER A 52 7.81 19.62 -4.12
N GLY A 53 7.05 20.47 -3.42
CA GLY A 53 5.95 20.03 -2.56
C GLY A 53 4.88 19.18 -3.26
N ASN A 54 4.62 19.42 -4.55
CA ASN A 54 3.70 18.58 -5.33
C ASN A 54 4.29 17.20 -5.63
N THR A 55 5.60 17.13 -5.89
CA THR A 55 6.32 15.88 -6.16
C THR A 55 6.36 15.01 -4.91
N VAL A 56 6.80 15.55 -3.77
CA VAL A 56 6.87 14.77 -2.52
C VAL A 56 5.50 14.26 -2.08
N ARG A 57 4.44 15.05 -2.24
CA ARG A 57 3.06 14.61 -1.95
C ARG A 57 2.64 13.40 -2.80
N LYS A 58 3.04 13.36 -4.08
CA LYS A 58 2.79 12.20 -4.95
C LYS A 58 3.60 10.98 -4.49
N MET A 59 4.88 11.18 -4.15
CA MET A 59 5.76 10.11 -3.66
C MET A 59 5.22 9.49 -2.37
N ILE A 60 4.83 10.32 -1.39
CA ILE A 60 4.18 9.88 -0.14
C ILE A 60 2.91 9.09 -0.44
N ARG A 61 2.05 9.59 -1.33
CA ARG A 61 0.81 8.88 -1.69
C ARG A 61 1.09 7.50 -2.28
N ILE A 62 2.06 7.38 -3.18
CA ILE A 62 2.44 6.10 -3.80
C ILE A 62 3.03 5.15 -2.75
N HIS A 63 3.89 5.66 -1.86
CA HIS A 63 4.47 4.88 -0.76
C HIS A 63 3.38 4.35 0.19
N LEU A 64 2.47 5.20 0.67
CA LEU A 64 1.39 4.76 1.57
C LEU A 64 0.46 3.74 0.90
N GLN A 65 0.25 3.86 -0.42
CA GLN A 65 -0.50 2.87 -1.20
C GLN A 65 0.24 1.54 -1.32
N SER A 66 1.56 1.54 -1.47
CA SER A 66 2.35 0.30 -1.58
C SER A 66 2.37 -0.48 -0.26
N LEU A 67 2.27 0.21 0.89
CA LEU A 67 2.11 -0.43 2.20
C LEU A 67 0.80 -1.23 2.32
N CYS A 68 -0.24 -0.89 1.54
CA CYS A 68 -1.53 -1.56 1.56
C CYS A 68 -1.52 -2.90 0.81
N ALA A 69 -0.59 -3.79 1.19
CA ALA A 69 -0.44 -5.14 0.65
C ALA A 69 -1.73 -5.98 0.79
N PRO A 70 -1.84 -7.12 0.06
CA PRO A 70 -2.90 -8.10 0.29
C PRO A 70 -2.99 -8.50 1.76
N PHE A 71 -4.21 -8.80 2.22
CA PHE A 71 -4.38 -9.27 3.60
C PHE A 71 -3.70 -10.62 3.80
N SER A 72 -3.21 -10.83 5.01
CA SER A 72 -2.63 -12.09 5.47
C SER A 72 -3.56 -12.71 6.50
N GLU A 73 -3.72 -14.01 6.45
CA GLU A 73 -4.44 -14.75 7.50
C GLU A 73 -3.59 -14.81 8.78
N ILE A 74 -4.25 -14.73 9.93
CA ILE A 74 -3.67 -14.84 11.26
C ILE A 74 -4.47 -15.81 12.11
N THR A 75 -3.89 -16.25 13.23
CA THR A 75 -4.61 -17.06 14.21
C THR A 75 -5.65 -16.22 14.95
N GLU A 76 -6.62 -16.90 15.56
CA GLU A 76 -7.61 -16.28 16.45
C GLU A 76 -6.93 -15.60 17.65
N GLU A 77 -5.99 -16.30 18.29
CA GLU A 77 -5.19 -15.76 19.39
C GLU A 77 -4.54 -14.43 19.00
N ARG A 78 -3.87 -14.39 17.84
CA ARG A 78 -3.21 -13.16 17.36
C ARG A 78 -4.18 -12.03 17.04
N TYR A 79 -5.41 -12.36 16.61
CA TYR A 79 -6.44 -11.36 16.37
C TYR A 79 -6.88 -10.68 17.67
N PHE A 80 -7.06 -11.46 18.73
CA PHE A 80 -7.44 -10.93 20.05
C PHE A 80 -6.27 -10.24 20.75
N ASP A 81 -5.04 -10.73 20.62
CA ASP A 81 -3.83 -10.01 21.08
C ASP A 81 -3.83 -8.58 20.54
N TYR A 82 -4.05 -8.43 19.22
CA TYR A 82 -4.10 -7.11 18.60
C TYR A 82 -5.24 -6.23 19.08
N MET A 83 -6.35 -6.82 19.52
CA MET A 83 -7.50 -6.10 20.05
C MET A 83 -7.26 -5.63 21.50
N ASP A 84 -6.49 -6.39 22.27
CA ASP A 84 -6.27 -6.18 23.71
C ASP A 84 -5.02 -5.33 24.02
N VAL A 85 -4.10 -5.16 23.07
CA VAL A 85 -2.89 -4.34 23.26
C VAL A 85 -3.21 -2.86 23.49
N LEU A 86 -4.07 -2.26 22.68
CA LEU A 86 -4.48 -0.86 22.78
C LEU A 86 -5.95 -0.70 22.35
N PRO A 87 -6.71 0.25 22.95
CA PRO A 87 -8.07 0.54 22.53
C PRO A 87 -8.13 0.80 21.02
N PRO A 88 -8.96 0.05 20.27
CA PRO A 88 -9.06 0.24 18.82
C PRO A 88 -9.52 1.64 18.45
N ILE A 89 -8.84 2.28 17.48
CA ILE A 89 -9.19 3.63 17.02
C ILE A 89 -10.49 3.66 16.20
N ARG A 90 -10.83 2.53 15.57
CA ARG A 90 -12.10 2.33 14.87
C ARG A 90 -12.47 0.87 14.92
N HIS A 91 -13.68 0.57 15.38
CA HIS A 91 -14.10 -0.79 15.68
C HIS A 91 -15.55 -1.02 15.24
N THR A 92 -15.80 -2.20 14.70
CA THR A 92 -17.12 -2.74 14.39
C THR A 92 -17.14 -4.22 14.78
N ARG A 93 -18.32 -4.86 14.72
CA ARG A 93 -18.44 -6.31 14.96
C ARG A 93 -17.51 -7.18 14.11
N ASN A 94 -17.09 -6.74 12.92
CA ASN A 94 -16.35 -7.58 11.97
C ASN A 94 -14.91 -7.14 11.72
N PHE A 95 -14.54 -5.92 12.12
CA PHE A 95 -13.21 -5.40 11.91
C PHE A 95 -12.85 -4.34 12.93
N PHE A 96 -11.55 -4.11 13.11
CA PHE A 96 -11.03 -2.99 13.85
C PHE A 96 -9.70 -2.50 13.28
N PHE A 97 -9.31 -1.30 13.68
CA PHE A 97 -7.97 -0.76 13.53
C PHE A 97 -7.31 -0.71 14.91
N LEU A 98 -6.05 -1.14 15.01
CA LEU A 98 -5.26 -0.99 16.25
C LEU A 98 -5.19 0.50 16.65
N GLY A 99 -4.97 0.74 17.94
CA GLY A 99 -4.90 2.10 18.49
C GLY A 99 -3.67 2.92 18.06
N GLU A 100 -2.64 2.27 17.51
CA GLU A 100 -1.39 2.91 17.10
C GLU A 100 -1.18 2.91 15.57
N PRO A 101 -0.70 4.04 15.00
CA PRO A 101 -0.38 4.12 13.58
C PRO A 101 0.88 3.30 13.26
N TYR A 102 0.89 2.71 12.07
CA TYR A 102 2.11 2.17 11.47
C TYR A 102 2.92 3.28 10.82
N HIS A 103 2.27 4.09 9.97
CA HIS A 103 2.88 5.26 9.33
C HIS A 103 1.78 6.25 8.94
N ALA A 104 1.88 7.51 9.41
CA ALA A 104 0.88 8.55 9.16
C ALA A 104 -0.56 8.07 9.47
N ASP A 105 -1.41 8.00 8.45
CA ASP A 105 -2.80 7.55 8.56
C ASP A 105 -2.97 6.05 8.29
N ILE A 106 -1.89 5.30 8.05
CA ILE A 106 -1.88 3.85 7.83
C ILE A 106 -1.78 3.13 9.18
N TYR A 107 -2.75 2.28 9.46
CA TYR A 107 -2.89 1.52 10.69
C TYR A 107 -2.99 0.03 10.37
N ARG A 108 -2.62 -0.80 11.34
CA ARG A 108 -2.94 -2.22 11.28
C ARG A 108 -4.45 -2.39 11.37
N PHE A 109 -5.01 -3.00 10.33
CA PHE A 109 -6.40 -3.32 10.16
C PHE A 109 -6.59 -4.82 10.31
N CYS A 110 -7.53 -5.23 11.15
CA CYS A 110 -7.86 -6.62 11.41
C CYS A 110 -9.33 -6.86 11.13
N PHE A 111 -9.66 -7.97 10.47
CA PHE A 111 -11.06 -8.36 10.23
C PHE A 111 -11.25 -9.86 10.32
N ARG A 112 -12.51 -10.27 10.51
CA ARG A 112 -12.92 -11.67 10.46
C ARG A 112 -13.88 -11.91 9.30
N ALA A 113 -13.74 -13.06 8.64
CA ALA A 113 -14.64 -13.50 7.57
C ALA A 113 -14.70 -15.03 7.54
N GLY A 114 -15.91 -15.61 7.56
CA GLY A 114 -16.10 -17.07 7.44
C GLY A 114 -15.40 -17.90 8.52
N GLY A 115 -15.29 -17.39 9.75
CA GLY A 115 -14.58 -18.06 10.84
C GLY A 115 -13.05 -17.96 10.78
N ARG A 116 -12.51 -17.18 9.84
CA ARG A 116 -11.07 -16.93 9.66
C ARG A 116 -10.73 -15.49 10.02
N TYR A 117 -9.48 -15.25 10.41
CA TYR A 117 -8.99 -13.97 10.91
C TYR A 117 -7.89 -13.44 9.99
N PHE A 118 -7.92 -12.14 9.70
CA PHE A 118 -7.02 -11.53 8.73
C PHE A 118 -6.47 -10.20 9.25
N THR A 119 -5.29 -9.83 8.78
CA THR A 119 -4.67 -8.53 9.03
C THR A 119 -4.07 -7.93 7.76
N GLY A 120 -3.94 -6.61 7.74
CA GLY A 120 -3.17 -5.87 6.73
C GLY A 120 -3.06 -4.40 7.13
N LEU A 121 -2.34 -3.61 6.35
CA LEU A 121 -2.22 -2.18 6.57
C LEU A 121 -3.25 -1.44 5.73
N ARG A 122 -4.04 -0.54 6.33
CA ARG A 122 -5.00 0.30 5.62
C ARG A 122 -5.02 1.70 6.22
N SER A 123 -5.39 2.70 5.41
CA SER A 123 -5.67 4.02 5.95
C SER A 123 -6.87 3.97 6.89
N VAL A 124 -6.74 4.52 8.10
CA VAL A 124 -7.84 4.66 9.05
C VAL A 124 -8.96 5.56 8.51
N THR A 125 -8.65 6.41 7.53
CA THR A 125 -9.63 7.27 6.86
C THR A 125 -10.38 6.56 5.73
N THR A 126 -9.97 5.34 5.35
CA THR A 126 -10.64 4.56 4.30
C THR A 126 -12.13 4.41 4.63
N PRO A 127 -13.06 4.77 3.71
CA PRO A 127 -14.49 4.63 3.94
C PRO A 127 -14.87 3.18 4.25
N ARG A 128 -15.84 3.00 5.15
CA ARG A 128 -16.30 1.66 5.57
C ARG A 128 -16.69 0.77 4.39
N LYS A 129 -17.47 1.31 3.43
CA LYS A 129 -17.91 0.59 2.22
C LYS A 129 -16.72 0.07 1.39
N GLU A 130 -15.63 0.84 1.33
CA GLU A 130 -14.44 0.43 0.59
C GLU A 130 -13.67 -0.67 1.33
N LEU A 131 -13.60 -0.63 2.67
CA LEU A 131 -13.03 -1.72 3.44
C LEU A 131 -13.84 -3.01 3.31
N GLU A 132 -15.16 -2.93 3.42
CA GLU A 132 -16.06 -4.08 3.24
C GLU A 132 -15.85 -4.69 1.86
N ARG A 133 -15.77 -3.87 0.80
CA ARG A 133 -15.43 -4.33 -0.56
C ARG A 133 -14.09 -5.06 -0.62
N GLN A 134 -13.06 -4.56 0.05
CA GLN A 134 -11.73 -5.19 0.07
C GLN A 134 -11.72 -6.51 0.85
N MET A 135 -12.43 -6.56 1.98
CA MET A 135 -12.61 -7.77 2.79
C MET A 135 -13.31 -8.85 1.96
N ASP A 136 -14.42 -8.48 1.31
CA ASP A 136 -15.22 -9.40 0.48
C ASP A 136 -14.43 -9.90 -0.74
N ASN A 137 -13.67 -9.01 -1.40
CA ASN A 137 -12.81 -9.39 -2.51
C ASN A 137 -11.73 -10.37 -2.06
N HIS A 138 -11.06 -10.10 -0.94
CA HIS A 138 -10.02 -10.99 -0.42
C HIS A 138 -10.59 -12.36 -0.05
N TYR A 139 -11.69 -12.38 0.70
CA TYR A 139 -12.31 -13.63 1.11
C TYR A 139 -12.81 -14.45 -0.08
N ARG A 140 -13.42 -13.80 -1.10
CA ARG A 140 -13.78 -14.47 -2.35
C ARG A 140 -12.56 -15.04 -3.07
N ASN A 141 -11.47 -14.31 -3.19
CA ASN A 141 -10.28 -14.76 -3.90
C ASN A 141 -9.64 -16.01 -3.27
N ILE A 142 -9.67 -16.14 -1.94
CA ILE A 142 -9.08 -17.31 -1.25
C ILE A 142 -10.05 -18.49 -1.13
N THR A 143 -11.36 -18.26 -1.26
CA THR A 143 -12.40 -19.30 -1.18
C THR A 143 -12.86 -19.79 -2.54
N PHE A 144 -12.58 -19.04 -3.61
CA PHE A 144 -12.94 -19.38 -4.97
C PHE A 144 -12.22 -20.67 -5.40
N LYS A 145 -13.01 -21.71 -5.63
CA LYS A 145 -12.58 -22.92 -6.33
C LYS A 145 -13.05 -22.77 -7.77
N GLY A 146 -12.14 -22.46 -8.68
CA GLY A 146 -12.46 -22.45 -10.10
C GLY A 146 -12.73 -23.87 -10.58
N ASP A 147 -13.94 -24.12 -11.09
CA ASP A 147 -14.24 -25.36 -11.79
C ASP A 147 -13.60 -25.30 -13.19
N ILE A 148 -12.54 -26.07 -13.40
CA ILE A 148 -11.97 -26.28 -14.74
C ILE A 148 -12.91 -27.22 -15.48
N GLN A 149 -13.81 -26.67 -16.30
CA GLN A 149 -14.56 -27.46 -17.27
C GLN A 149 -13.62 -27.81 -18.43
N LYS A 150 -13.19 -29.07 -18.51
CA LYS A 150 -12.55 -29.60 -19.73
C LYS A 150 -13.62 -29.65 -20.82
N GLU A 151 -13.58 -28.74 -21.79
CA GLU A 151 -14.36 -28.91 -23.01
C GLU A 151 -13.96 -30.20 -23.72
N LYS A 152 -14.94 -30.91 -24.30
CA LYS A 152 -14.66 -32.12 -25.10
C LYS A 152 -13.77 -31.74 -26.29
N PRO A 153 -12.79 -32.57 -26.68
CA PRO A 153 -11.95 -32.30 -27.84
C PRO A 153 -12.85 -32.07 -29.08
N MET A 154 -12.72 -30.90 -29.70
CA MET A 154 -13.41 -30.61 -30.95
C MET A 154 -12.74 -31.44 -32.06
N VAL A 155 -13.47 -32.42 -32.59
CA VAL A 155 -13.01 -33.22 -33.74
C VAL A 155 -13.14 -32.37 -35.00
N ILE A 156 -12.01 -31.90 -35.53
CA ILE A 156 -11.97 -31.25 -36.84
C ILE A 156 -12.10 -32.35 -37.90
N SER A 157 -13.28 -32.48 -38.51
CA SER A 157 -13.48 -33.38 -39.65
C SER A 157 -13.19 -32.65 -40.96
N ASN A 158 -12.14 -33.09 -41.67
CA ASN A 158 -11.80 -32.60 -43.00
C ASN A 158 -12.87 -33.04 -44.01
N HIS A 159 -13.76 -32.13 -44.40
CA HIS A 159 -14.65 -32.35 -45.54
C HIS A 159 -13.94 -31.88 -46.82
N ALA A 160 -13.08 -32.74 -47.39
CA ALA A 160 -12.65 -32.57 -48.77
C ALA A 160 -13.82 -32.96 -49.69
N ARG A 161 -14.54 -31.97 -50.21
CA ARG A 161 -15.48 -32.17 -51.32
C ARG A 161 -14.65 -32.47 -52.58
N HIS A 162 -14.59 -33.73 -52.98
CA HIS A 162 -14.20 -34.08 -54.34
C HIS A 162 -15.34 -33.65 -55.27
N ALA A 163 -15.11 -32.56 -56.02
CA ALA A 163 -15.86 -32.29 -57.24
C ALA A 163 -15.25 -33.17 -58.34
N SER A 164 -15.98 -34.20 -58.75
CA SER A 164 -15.68 -34.90 -60.02
C SER A 164 -16.36 -34.11 -61.14
N ILE A 165 -15.57 -33.84 -62.19
CA ILE A 165 -15.97 -33.27 -63.48
C ILE A 165 -16.76 -34.31 -64.26
#